data_AF-A0AAV9INH3-F1
#
_entry.id   AF-A0AAV9INH3-F1
#
_cell.length_a   1.000
_cell.length_b   1.000
_cell.length_c   1.000
_cell.angle_alpha   90.00
_cell.angle_beta   90.00
_cell.angle_gamma   90.00
#
_symmetry.space_group_name_H-M   'P 1'
#
loop_
_entity.id
_entity.type
_entity.pdbx_description
1 polymer ?
#
loop_
_entity_poly.entity_id
_entity_poly.type
_entity_poly.pdbx_seq_one_letter_code
_entity_poly.pdbx_strand_id
1 'polypeptide(L)'
;MTSAAEEQQQQQQVAIANVWKQLHYDQLKQQLEKMSLDILEKQNESKASRNWLKEATKEFKHSSAEEKAKNFSALLKSYQSEVDRLTSRAAFAEGCFFQVYQQLYATTDPCIFIEEMEEWKAKYQQAVEEKNQWKQELEQLQLEITSVKKQDATIRELQRQLKQVEEDSKRKLEEKSRALEAEWNEALKNNKAYQEKQQSIWTQEIEQYKEKLANLQKAYDSVQNRLFETSHQLEELRGVKSTEHQMLLQELEQSREENRELAKRVSELLHSRNENTSTWGSSESRDAKELYSNLAWKDGKIKQLEKQLDILKTQMEESQVEHDRQLKEKQQIIETKEMQLKELEERWESAPKADEVERLRKHVINLQALQFGHVEQDEQVAREPRDLETLLMEKNRNLEDQLSKLRVTMEIVEKESMQYQQQIMSLEEALSDQKEVNRKLEQALNETLKVRNASKDISSFLENSSSGERTITSEDQSLLDVVCQQRDRYKHKMLEYEDQLDKMRERISLLNATIETLRNESTRTGARMDSSNIAEKRGQNKLADKESISLILEQGSNSTILNWPENSFAGRRWLGRRKSFEKWLYRWSLSILRNRYAVLSLFFYIFFLHLLVVFTLYRTSHQLGGALPRE
;
A
#
# COMPACT_ATOMS: atom_id res chain seq x y z
N MET A 1 -1.20 -39.14 -31.23
CA MET A 1 -2.04 -40.32 -31.56
C MET A 1 -3.28 -39.91 -32.34
N THR A 2 -4.04 -38.89 -31.90
CA THR A 2 -5.18 -38.33 -32.64
C THR A 2 -4.87 -37.99 -34.10
N SER A 3 -3.84 -37.16 -34.39
CA SER A 3 -3.60 -36.71 -35.77
C SER A 3 -3.23 -37.80 -36.78
N ALA A 4 -2.65 -38.93 -36.32
CA ALA A 4 -2.36 -40.07 -37.20
C ALA A 4 -3.63 -40.87 -37.56
N ALA A 5 -4.60 -40.93 -36.64
CA ALA A 5 -5.92 -41.50 -36.92
C ALA A 5 -6.75 -40.57 -37.83
N GLU A 6 -6.68 -39.26 -37.61
CA GLU A 6 -7.30 -38.25 -38.47
C GLU A 6 -6.73 -38.29 -39.90
N GLU A 7 -5.42 -38.40 -40.08
CA GLU A 7 -4.79 -38.58 -41.41
C GLU A 7 -5.23 -39.88 -42.09
N GLN A 8 -5.32 -41.01 -41.36
CA GLN A 8 -5.79 -42.28 -41.92
C GLN A 8 -7.27 -42.22 -42.31
N GLN A 9 -8.13 -41.62 -41.48
CA GLN A 9 -9.56 -41.45 -41.78
C GLN A 9 -9.76 -40.51 -42.98
N GLN A 10 -8.99 -39.42 -43.07
CA GLN A 10 -9.04 -38.50 -44.20
C GLN A 10 -8.55 -39.14 -45.51
N GLN A 11 -7.56 -40.04 -45.45
CA GLN A 11 -7.16 -40.87 -46.60
C GLN A 11 -8.27 -41.85 -47.02
N GLN A 12 -8.97 -42.48 -46.07
CA GLN A 12 -10.12 -43.34 -46.37
C GLN A 12 -11.27 -42.56 -47.02
N GLN A 13 -11.60 -41.36 -46.52
CA GLN A 13 -12.62 -40.49 -47.14
C GLN A 13 -12.28 -40.09 -48.57
N VAL A 14 -11.01 -39.72 -48.84
CA VAL A 14 -10.55 -39.43 -50.21
C VAL A 14 -10.64 -40.67 -51.10
N ALA A 15 -10.33 -41.87 -50.58
CA ALA A 15 -10.49 -43.11 -51.32
C ALA A 15 -11.97 -43.38 -51.67
N ILE A 16 -12.89 -43.28 -50.70
CA ILE A 16 -14.33 -43.51 -50.89
C ILE A 16 -14.93 -42.48 -51.87
N ALA A 17 -14.59 -41.20 -51.73
CA ALA A 17 -15.04 -40.15 -52.65
C ALA A 17 -14.50 -40.37 -54.09
N ASN A 18 -13.31 -40.98 -54.23
CA ASN A 18 -12.77 -41.37 -55.53
C ASN A 18 -13.47 -42.61 -56.12
N VAL A 19 -13.89 -43.59 -55.30
CA VAL A 19 -14.71 -44.73 -55.76
C VAL A 19 -16.03 -44.24 -56.37
N TRP A 20 -16.73 -43.33 -55.69
CA TRP A 20 -17.98 -42.75 -56.21
C TRP A 20 -17.80 -41.92 -57.48
N LYS A 21 -16.64 -41.25 -57.65
CA LYS A 21 -16.28 -40.60 -58.93
C LYS A 21 -15.95 -41.61 -60.03
N GLN A 22 -15.26 -42.70 -59.71
CA GLN A 22 -14.88 -43.77 -60.64
C GLN A 22 -16.08 -44.61 -61.11
N LEU A 23 -17.16 -44.66 -60.34
CA LEU A 23 -18.41 -45.29 -60.78
C LEU A 23 -19.01 -44.64 -62.03
N HIS A 24 -18.69 -43.37 -62.29
CA HIS A 24 -19.21 -42.57 -63.41
C HIS A 24 -20.73 -42.76 -63.57
N TYR A 25 -21.49 -42.42 -62.53
CA TYR A 25 -22.94 -42.69 -62.42
C TYR A 25 -23.76 -42.36 -63.68
N ASP A 26 -23.44 -41.26 -64.38
CA ASP A 26 -24.10 -40.89 -65.64
C ASP A 26 -23.83 -41.89 -66.78
N GLN A 27 -22.63 -42.47 -66.85
CA GLN A 27 -22.29 -43.53 -67.81
C GLN A 27 -22.96 -44.86 -67.42
N LEU A 28 -23.00 -45.20 -66.13
CA LEU A 28 -23.72 -46.37 -65.63
C LEU A 28 -25.21 -46.29 -65.96
N LYS A 29 -25.82 -45.11 -65.79
CA LYS A 29 -27.21 -44.84 -66.17
C LYS A 29 -27.44 -45.05 -67.67
N GLN A 30 -26.58 -44.50 -68.54
CA GLN A 30 -26.67 -44.70 -69.99
C GLN A 30 -26.51 -46.18 -70.39
N GLN A 31 -25.62 -46.92 -69.71
CA GLN A 31 -25.46 -48.36 -69.92
C GLN A 31 -26.71 -49.14 -69.51
N LEU A 32 -27.30 -48.83 -68.36
CA LEU A 32 -28.53 -49.45 -67.87
C LEU A 32 -29.73 -49.16 -68.79
N GLU A 33 -29.88 -47.90 -69.24
CA GLU A 33 -30.90 -47.51 -70.22
C GLU A 33 -30.78 -48.35 -71.50
N LYS A 34 -29.56 -48.47 -72.06
CA LYS A 34 -29.29 -49.33 -73.22
C LYS A 34 -29.61 -50.80 -72.95
N MET A 35 -29.15 -51.38 -71.85
CA MET A 35 -29.46 -52.78 -71.51
C MET A 35 -30.96 -53.02 -71.39
N SER A 36 -31.73 -52.06 -70.85
CA SER A 36 -33.18 -52.18 -70.76
C SER A 36 -33.86 -52.21 -72.14
N LEU A 37 -33.35 -51.43 -73.11
CA LEU A 37 -33.82 -51.44 -74.49
C LEU A 37 -33.47 -52.75 -75.20
N ASP A 38 -32.23 -53.24 -75.07
CA ASP A 38 -31.78 -54.51 -75.66
C ASP A 38 -32.57 -55.72 -75.10
N ILE A 39 -32.93 -55.70 -73.80
CA ILE A 39 -33.80 -56.70 -73.16
C ILE A 39 -35.24 -56.60 -73.71
N LEU A 40 -35.78 -55.38 -73.86
CA LEU A 40 -37.12 -55.15 -74.39
C LEU A 40 -37.25 -55.57 -75.86
N GLU A 41 -36.22 -55.31 -76.67
CA GLU A 41 -36.14 -55.75 -78.07
C GLU A 41 -36.20 -57.28 -78.15
N LYS A 42 -35.30 -58.00 -77.45
CA LYS A 42 -35.33 -59.48 -77.40
C LYS A 42 -36.62 -60.05 -76.79
N GLN A 43 -37.28 -59.30 -75.91
CA GLN A 43 -38.62 -59.69 -75.42
C GLN A 43 -39.67 -59.59 -76.53
N ASN A 44 -39.61 -58.54 -77.36
CA ASN A 44 -40.53 -58.33 -78.47
C ASN A 44 -40.26 -59.29 -79.64
N GLU A 45 -39.01 -59.58 -79.97
CA GLU A 45 -38.62 -60.61 -80.95
C GLU A 45 -39.20 -61.98 -80.60
N SER A 46 -39.06 -62.42 -79.35
CA SER A 46 -39.62 -63.69 -78.88
C SER A 46 -41.17 -63.65 -78.84
N LYS A 47 -41.81 -62.52 -78.52
CA LYS A 47 -43.28 -62.38 -78.67
C LYS A 47 -43.71 -62.56 -80.14
N ALA A 48 -42.99 -61.93 -81.08
CA ALA A 48 -43.28 -62.02 -82.50
C ALA A 48 -43.05 -63.44 -83.03
N SER A 49 -41.90 -64.04 -82.71
CA SER A 49 -41.52 -65.42 -83.06
C SER A 49 -42.51 -66.44 -82.49
N ARG A 50 -42.94 -66.29 -81.23
CA ARG A 50 -44.00 -67.10 -80.61
C ARG A 50 -45.35 -66.96 -81.32
N ASN A 51 -45.70 -65.77 -81.82
CA ASN A 51 -46.95 -65.58 -82.56
C ASN A 51 -46.87 -66.20 -83.96
N TRP A 52 -45.76 -65.98 -84.67
CA TRP A 52 -45.50 -66.64 -85.96
C TRP A 52 -45.51 -68.17 -85.84
N LEU A 53 -44.92 -68.74 -84.77
CA LEU A 53 -44.97 -70.19 -84.51
C LEU A 53 -46.40 -70.72 -84.29
N LYS A 54 -47.28 -69.95 -83.63
CA LYS A 54 -48.71 -70.33 -83.50
C LYS A 54 -49.38 -70.37 -84.87
N GLU A 55 -49.10 -69.38 -85.73
CA GLU A 55 -49.68 -69.28 -87.07
C GLU A 55 -49.16 -70.39 -87.98
N ALA A 56 -47.84 -70.60 -88.05
CA ALA A 56 -47.21 -71.68 -88.81
C ALA A 56 -47.67 -73.07 -88.34
N THR A 57 -47.87 -73.28 -87.03
CA THR A 57 -48.41 -74.53 -86.49
C THR A 57 -49.89 -74.72 -86.82
N LYS A 58 -50.68 -73.63 -86.82
CA LYS A 58 -52.08 -73.65 -87.27
C LYS A 58 -52.16 -73.99 -88.75
N GLU A 59 -51.34 -73.36 -89.60
CA GLU A 59 -51.29 -73.63 -91.04
C GLU A 59 -50.86 -75.06 -91.33
N PHE A 60 -49.76 -75.52 -90.72
CA PHE A 60 -49.27 -76.91 -90.81
C PHE A 60 -50.34 -77.94 -90.46
N LYS A 61 -51.22 -77.66 -89.47
CA LYS A 61 -52.34 -78.55 -89.13
C LYS A 61 -53.35 -78.70 -90.27
N HIS A 62 -53.54 -77.68 -91.09
CA HIS A 62 -54.52 -77.65 -92.19
C HIS A 62 -53.94 -78.09 -93.56
N SER A 63 -52.62 -78.13 -93.74
CA SER A 63 -51.96 -78.59 -94.99
C SER A 63 -52.27 -80.05 -95.35
N SER A 64 -52.04 -80.43 -96.61
CA SER A 64 -52.19 -81.82 -97.09
C SER A 64 -51.14 -82.77 -96.49
N ALA A 65 -51.33 -84.08 -96.65
CA ALA A 65 -50.42 -85.09 -96.08
C ALA A 65 -49.00 -85.03 -96.67
N GLU A 66 -48.87 -84.71 -97.96
CA GLU A 66 -47.57 -84.61 -98.64
C GLU A 66 -46.83 -83.30 -98.30
N GLU A 67 -47.56 -82.21 -98.11
CA GLU A 67 -47.01 -80.93 -97.62
C GLU A 67 -46.60 -81.02 -96.14
N LYS A 68 -47.37 -81.75 -95.32
CA LYS A 68 -47.00 -82.03 -93.91
C LYS A 68 -45.66 -82.74 -93.81
N ALA A 69 -45.40 -83.74 -94.64
CA ALA A 69 -44.09 -84.42 -94.67
C ALA A 69 -42.94 -83.46 -95.04
N LYS A 70 -43.16 -82.55 -96.00
CA LYS A 70 -42.16 -81.56 -96.46
C LYS A 70 -41.92 -80.45 -95.42
N ASN A 71 -42.98 -79.92 -94.81
CA ASN A 71 -42.92 -78.75 -93.93
C ASN A 71 -42.58 -79.08 -92.46
N PHE A 72 -42.72 -80.35 -92.03
CA PHE A 72 -42.46 -80.74 -90.63
C PHE A 72 -41.02 -80.44 -90.19
N SER A 73 -40.02 -80.68 -91.05
CA SER A 73 -38.62 -80.37 -90.74
C SER A 73 -38.38 -78.86 -90.59
N ALA A 74 -39.07 -78.02 -91.37
CA ALA A 74 -38.97 -76.57 -91.26
C ALA A 74 -39.63 -76.05 -89.97
N LEU A 75 -40.80 -76.59 -89.61
CA LEU A 75 -41.49 -76.23 -88.36
C LEU A 75 -40.71 -76.69 -87.11
N LEU A 76 -40.11 -77.88 -87.13
CA LEU A 76 -39.28 -78.36 -86.02
C LEU A 76 -38.04 -77.47 -85.83
N LYS A 77 -37.39 -77.06 -86.92
CA LYS A 77 -36.24 -76.13 -86.89
C LYS A 77 -36.61 -74.75 -86.37
N SER A 78 -37.81 -74.24 -86.66
CA SER A 78 -38.24 -72.94 -86.14
C SER A 78 -38.66 -73.00 -84.65
N TYR A 79 -39.24 -74.11 -84.19
CA TYR A 79 -39.42 -74.37 -82.76
C TYR A 79 -38.08 -74.45 -82.02
N GLN A 80 -37.10 -75.19 -82.56
CA GLN A 80 -35.75 -75.25 -82.02
C GLN A 80 -35.13 -73.84 -81.95
N SER A 81 -35.19 -73.07 -83.04
CA SER A 81 -34.69 -71.69 -83.09
C SER A 81 -35.34 -70.77 -82.05
N GLU A 82 -36.61 -70.97 -81.66
CA GLU A 82 -37.22 -70.17 -80.59
C GLU A 82 -36.77 -70.62 -79.20
N VAL A 83 -36.55 -71.92 -78.97
CA VAL A 83 -35.97 -72.42 -77.70
C VAL A 83 -34.53 -71.89 -77.53
N ASP A 84 -33.74 -71.89 -78.60
CA ASP A 84 -32.38 -71.33 -78.60
C ASP A 84 -32.41 -69.81 -78.35
N ARG A 85 -33.35 -69.08 -78.96
CA ARG A 85 -33.58 -67.63 -78.71
C ARG A 85 -34.02 -67.34 -77.27
N LEU A 86 -34.91 -68.16 -76.70
CA LEU A 86 -35.36 -68.02 -75.31
C LEU A 86 -34.21 -68.25 -74.32
N THR A 87 -33.39 -69.27 -74.56
CA THR A 87 -32.18 -69.56 -73.77
C THR A 87 -31.17 -68.41 -73.87
N SER A 88 -30.93 -67.90 -75.09
CA SER A 88 -30.06 -66.74 -75.34
C SER A 88 -30.58 -65.46 -74.67
N ARG A 89 -31.90 -65.22 -74.67
CA ARG A 89 -32.50 -64.08 -73.96
C ARG A 89 -32.35 -64.20 -72.45
N ALA A 90 -32.55 -65.39 -71.88
CA ALA A 90 -32.38 -65.62 -70.45
C ALA A 90 -30.93 -65.36 -70.02
N ALA A 91 -29.96 -66.00 -70.68
CA ALA A 91 -28.53 -65.79 -70.43
C ALA A 91 -28.10 -64.32 -70.61
N PHE A 92 -28.68 -63.60 -71.58
CA PHE A 92 -28.42 -62.17 -71.76
C PHE A 92 -28.99 -61.31 -70.61
N ALA A 93 -30.24 -61.56 -70.19
CA ALA A 93 -30.86 -60.82 -69.09
C ALA A 93 -30.14 -61.09 -67.75
N GLU A 94 -29.73 -62.33 -67.50
CA GLU A 94 -28.89 -62.72 -66.37
C GLU A 94 -27.51 -62.02 -66.43
N GLY A 95 -26.88 -62.00 -67.60
CA GLY A 95 -25.62 -61.27 -67.82
C GLY A 95 -25.72 -59.77 -67.52
N CYS A 96 -26.77 -59.10 -68.01
CA CYS A 96 -27.04 -57.69 -67.69
C CYS A 96 -27.28 -57.48 -66.18
N PHE A 97 -28.02 -58.38 -65.53
CA PHE A 97 -28.24 -58.31 -64.08
C PHE A 97 -26.93 -58.45 -63.30
N PHE A 98 -26.09 -59.44 -63.62
CA PHE A 98 -24.80 -59.62 -62.95
C PHE A 98 -23.86 -58.44 -63.16
N GLN A 99 -23.85 -57.83 -64.35
CA GLN A 99 -23.03 -56.64 -64.63
C GLN A 99 -23.40 -55.46 -63.71
N VAL A 100 -24.70 -55.17 -63.58
CA VAL A 100 -25.21 -54.11 -62.69
C VAL A 100 -24.97 -54.45 -61.22
N TYR A 101 -25.24 -55.70 -60.82
CA TYR A 101 -25.04 -56.17 -59.45
C TYR A 101 -23.56 -56.07 -59.02
N GLN A 102 -22.62 -56.47 -59.87
CA GLN A 102 -21.19 -56.42 -59.57
C GLN A 102 -20.69 -54.98 -59.38
N GLN A 103 -21.22 -54.03 -60.16
CA GLN A 103 -20.88 -52.61 -60.02
C GLN A 103 -21.45 -51.99 -58.73
N LEU A 104 -22.70 -52.32 -58.37
CA LEU A 104 -23.33 -51.85 -57.13
C LEU A 104 -22.78 -52.52 -55.86
N TYR A 105 -22.36 -53.79 -55.95
CA TYR A 105 -21.73 -54.49 -54.82
C TYR A 105 -20.30 -53.98 -54.55
N ALA A 106 -19.61 -53.51 -55.59
CA ALA A 106 -18.28 -52.89 -55.45
C ALA A 106 -18.32 -51.48 -54.85
N THR A 107 -19.48 -50.82 -54.78
CA THR A 107 -19.61 -49.49 -54.15
C THR A 107 -19.87 -49.57 -52.65
N THR A 108 -19.08 -48.84 -51.88
CA THR A 108 -19.31 -48.57 -50.45
C THR A 108 -20.51 -47.62 -50.28
N ASP A 109 -21.40 -47.91 -49.32
CA ASP A 109 -22.61 -47.13 -49.01
C ASP A 109 -22.34 -45.62 -48.91
N PRO A 110 -23.07 -44.75 -49.65
CA PRO A 110 -22.85 -43.31 -49.62
C PRO A 110 -23.38 -42.64 -48.35
N CYS A 111 -24.25 -43.29 -47.57
CA CYS A 111 -24.78 -42.72 -46.32
C CYS A 111 -23.67 -42.50 -45.29
N ILE A 112 -22.69 -43.41 -45.22
CA ILE A 112 -21.52 -43.33 -44.32
C ILE A 112 -20.76 -42.01 -44.55
N PHE A 113 -20.60 -41.58 -45.81
CA PHE A 113 -19.94 -40.33 -46.14
C PHE A 113 -20.74 -39.09 -45.70
N ILE A 114 -22.07 -39.16 -45.74
CA ILE A 114 -22.95 -38.05 -45.33
C ILE A 114 -22.91 -37.88 -43.80
N GLU A 115 -22.98 -38.97 -43.05
CA GLU A 115 -22.86 -38.96 -41.59
C GLU A 115 -21.50 -38.40 -41.15
N GLU A 116 -20.40 -38.86 -41.75
CA GLU A 116 -19.07 -38.30 -41.48
C GLU A 116 -18.94 -36.82 -41.88
N MET A 117 -19.56 -36.38 -42.99
CA MET A 117 -19.58 -34.97 -43.40
C MET A 117 -20.29 -34.08 -42.37
N GLU A 118 -21.38 -34.55 -41.74
CA GLU A 118 -22.08 -33.82 -40.70
C GLU A 118 -21.24 -33.70 -39.41
N GLU A 119 -20.55 -34.77 -39.00
CA GLU A 119 -19.58 -34.69 -37.90
C GLU A 119 -18.45 -33.68 -38.19
N TRP A 120 -17.87 -33.71 -39.38
CA TRP A 120 -16.81 -32.77 -39.77
C TRP A 120 -17.29 -31.33 -39.84
N LYS A 121 -18.53 -31.10 -40.26
CA LYS A 121 -19.17 -29.78 -40.24
C LYS A 121 -19.33 -29.26 -38.80
N ALA A 122 -19.74 -30.11 -37.86
CA ALA A 122 -19.83 -29.75 -36.44
C ALA A 122 -18.44 -29.44 -35.85
N LYS A 123 -17.45 -30.31 -36.07
CA LYS A 123 -16.04 -30.09 -35.64
C LYS A 123 -15.46 -28.78 -36.22
N TYR A 124 -15.74 -28.49 -37.49
CA TYR A 124 -15.31 -27.24 -38.14
C TYR A 124 -16.00 -26.00 -37.53
N GLN A 125 -17.31 -26.07 -37.23
CA GLN A 125 -18.02 -24.98 -36.58
C GLN A 125 -17.44 -24.68 -35.19
N GLN A 126 -17.21 -25.72 -34.36
CA GLN A 126 -16.56 -25.57 -33.06
C GLN A 126 -15.17 -24.93 -33.19
N ALA A 127 -14.32 -25.39 -34.11
CA ALA A 127 -12.99 -24.82 -34.33
C ALA A 127 -13.03 -23.34 -34.80
N VAL A 128 -14.06 -22.94 -35.54
CA VAL A 128 -14.29 -21.54 -35.93
C VAL A 128 -14.75 -20.69 -34.75
N GLU A 129 -15.60 -21.22 -33.87
CA GLU A 129 -16.04 -20.56 -32.64
C GLU A 129 -14.87 -20.34 -31.67
N GLU A 130 -14.09 -21.39 -31.38
CA GLU A 130 -12.87 -21.31 -30.56
C GLU A 130 -11.88 -20.28 -31.13
N LYS A 131 -11.62 -20.31 -32.45
CA LYS A 131 -10.79 -19.31 -33.14
C LYS A 131 -11.30 -17.88 -32.96
N ASN A 132 -12.62 -17.67 -32.94
CA ASN A 132 -13.21 -16.36 -32.72
C ASN A 132 -13.12 -15.91 -31.25
N GLN A 133 -13.28 -16.83 -30.30
CA GLN A 133 -13.04 -16.58 -28.87
C GLN A 133 -11.58 -16.16 -28.63
N TRP A 134 -10.60 -16.93 -29.12
CA TRP A 134 -9.17 -16.60 -29.01
C TRP A 134 -8.81 -15.24 -29.64
N LYS A 135 -9.46 -14.86 -30.75
CA LYS A 135 -9.29 -13.51 -31.34
C LYS A 135 -9.82 -12.41 -30.42
N GLN A 136 -11.00 -12.59 -29.83
CA GLN A 136 -11.59 -11.62 -28.89
C GLN A 136 -10.74 -11.48 -27.63
N GLU A 137 -10.23 -12.59 -27.09
CA GLU A 137 -9.30 -12.56 -25.95
C GLU A 137 -7.99 -11.82 -26.31
N LEU A 138 -7.43 -12.08 -27.49
CA LEU A 138 -6.22 -11.39 -27.96
C LEU A 138 -6.45 -9.88 -28.11
N GLU A 139 -7.59 -9.47 -28.65
CA GLU A 139 -7.96 -8.04 -28.76
C GLU A 139 -8.16 -7.39 -27.39
N GLN A 140 -8.84 -8.07 -26.46
CA GLN A 140 -8.98 -7.60 -25.07
C GLN A 140 -7.63 -7.45 -24.37
N LEU A 141 -6.72 -8.42 -24.52
CA LEU A 141 -5.36 -8.35 -23.99
C LEU A 141 -4.55 -7.21 -24.62
N GLN A 142 -4.69 -6.96 -25.93
CA GLN A 142 -4.07 -5.80 -26.59
C GLN A 142 -4.60 -4.48 -26.04
N LEU A 143 -5.91 -4.33 -25.88
CA LEU A 143 -6.53 -3.14 -25.27
C LEU A 143 -6.03 -2.92 -23.84
N GLU A 144 -5.96 -3.96 -23.02
CA GLU A 144 -5.41 -3.88 -21.66
C GLU A 144 -3.93 -3.52 -21.66
N ILE A 145 -3.10 -4.06 -22.56
CA ILE A 145 -1.70 -3.66 -22.73
C ILE A 145 -1.59 -2.17 -23.09
N THR A 146 -2.45 -1.63 -23.96
CA THR A 146 -2.44 -0.17 -24.25
C THR A 146 -2.90 0.67 -23.05
N SER A 147 -3.82 0.16 -22.23
CA SER A 147 -4.27 0.80 -20.99
C SER A 147 -3.16 0.85 -19.95
N VAL A 148 -2.48 -0.28 -19.71
CA VAL A 148 -1.31 -0.37 -18.81
C VAL A 148 -0.19 0.56 -19.28
N LYS A 149 0.13 0.59 -20.58
CA LYS A 149 1.13 1.54 -21.12
C LYS A 149 0.77 3.01 -20.88
N LYS A 150 -0.51 3.38 -20.94
CA LYS A 150 -0.99 4.74 -20.59
C LYS A 150 -0.83 5.01 -19.09
N GLN A 151 -1.14 4.03 -18.24
CA GLN A 151 -0.95 4.12 -16.79
C GLN A 151 0.53 4.22 -16.41
N ASP A 152 1.42 3.46 -17.04
CA ASP A 152 2.87 3.56 -16.84
C ASP A 152 3.39 4.96 -17.20
N ALA A 153 2.86 5.59 -18.26
CA ALA A 153 3.22 6.95 -18.62
C ALA A 153 2.78 7.97 -17.57
N THR A 154 1.56 7.86 -17.01
CA THR A 154 1.10 8.75 -15.93
C THR A 154 1.87 8.52 -14.63
N ILE A 155 2.22 7.27 -14.30
CA ILE A 155 3.06 6.95 -13.13
C ILE A 155 4.45 7.59 -13.25
N ARG A 156 5.09 7.53 -14.43
CA ARG A 156 6.39 8.18 -14.66
C ARG A 156 6.33 9.69 -14.50
N GLU A 157 5.27 10.34 -15.01
CA GLU A 157 5.09 11.78 -14.87
C GLU A 157 4.82 12.18 -13.41
N LEU A 158 4.01 11.42 -12.67
CA LEU A 158 3.81 11.63 -11.22
C LEU A 158 5.11 11.41 -10.43
N GLN A 159 5.90 10.40 -10.76
CA GLN A 159 7.23 10.19 -10.16
C GLN A 159 8.20 11.34 -10.46
N ARG A 160 8.15 11.92 -11.67
CA ARG A 160 8.94 13.09 -12.05
C ARG A 160 8.53 14.33 -11.24
N GLN A 161 7.22 14.56 -11.09
CA GLN A 161 6.68 15.66 -10.29
C GLN A 161 7.01 15.51 -8.80
N LEU A 162 6.89 14.30 -8.25
CA LEU A 162 7.23 14.01 -6.86
C LEU A 162 8.72 14.24 -6.57
N LYS A 163 9.63 13.75 -7.44
CA LYS A 163 11.07 14.07 -7.34
C LYS A 163 11.34 15.58 -7.41
N GLN A 164 10.67 16.30 -8.30
CA GLN A 164 10.83 17.75 -8.41
C GLN A 164 10.39 18.48 -7.13
N VAL A 165 9.28 18.06 -6.50
CA VAL A 165 8.82 18.60 -5.21
C VAL A 165 9.76 18.20 -4.05
N GLU A 166 10.33 17.00 -4.06
CA GLU A 166 11.35 16.58 -3.10
C GLU A 166 12.65 17.40 -3.23
N GLU A 167 13.10 17.69 -4.47
CA GLU A 167 14.28 18.52 -4.73
C GLU A 167 14.03 19.99 -4.33
N ASP A 168 12.87 20.55 -4.68
CA ASP A 168 12.50 21.93 -4.33
C ASP A 168 12.28 22.11 -2.81
N SER A 169 11.76 21.09 -2.11
CA SER A 169 11.63 21.12 -0.65
C SER A 169 12.97 20.95 0.06
N LYS A 170 13.87 20.09 -0.43
CA LYS A 170 15.26 20.01 0.05
C LYS A 170 16.00 21.32 -0.12
N ARG A 171 15.93 21.96 -1.30
CA ARG A 171 16.51 23.30 -1.54
C ARG A 171 16.00 24.34 -0.56
N LYS A 172 14.68 24.44 -0.36
CA LYS A 172 14.08 25.36 0.62
C LYS A 172 14.50 25.07 2.07
N LEU A 173 14.73 23.81 2.41
CA LEU A 173 15.22 23.42 3.73
C LEU A 173 16.71 23.79 3.92
N GLU A 174 17.55 23.55 2.91
CA GLU A 174 18.95 23.96 2.90
C GLU A 174 19.09 25.49 2.95
N GLU A 175 18.29 26.24 2.18
CA GLU A 175 18.26 27.71 2.21
C GLU A 175 17.89 28.22 3.62
N LYS A 176 16.87 27.63 4.25
CA LYS A 176 16.50 27.95 5.64
C LYS A 176 17.59 27.59 6.65
N SER A 177 18.25 26.44 6.50
CA SER A 177 19.35 26.03 7.37
C SER A 177 20.51 27.02 7.28
N ARG A 178 20.94 27.35 6.06
CA ARG A 178 22.02 28.34 5.83
C ARG A 178 21.66 29.73 6.32
N ALA A 179 20.41 30.16 6.19
CA ALA A 179 19.93 31.43 6.74
C ALA A 179 20.00 31.45 8.27
N LEU A 180 19.49 30.40 8.92
CA LEU A 180 19.55 30.26 10.38
C LEU A 180 21.01 30.17 10.89
N GLU A 181 21.85 29.41 10.20
CA GLU A 181 23.30 29.31 10.49
C GLU A 181 23.99 30.68 10.33
N ALA A 182 23.62 31.49 9.34
CA ALA A 182 24.14 32.85 9.18
C ALA A 182 23.69 33.75 10.34
N GLU A 183 22.40 33.74 10.70
CA GLU A 183 21.86 34.50 11.84
C GLU A 183 22.55 34.11 13.16
N TRP A 184 22.74 32.81 13.42
CA TRP A 184 23.46 32.32 14.60
C TRP A 184 24.94 32.73 14.60
N ASN A 185 25.62 32.68 13.46
CA ASN A 185 27.01 33.12 13.35
C ASN A 185 27.15 34.63 13.56
N GLU A 186 26.23 35.44 13.05
CA GLU A 186 26.18 36.88 13.31
C GLU A 186 25.88 37.19 14.78
N ALA A 187 24.90 36.52 15.38
CA ALA A 187 24.59 36.64 16.80
C ALA A 187 25.79 36.26 17.69
N LEU A 188 26.48 35.17 17.38
CA LEU A 188 27.70 34.72 18.07
C LEU A 188 28.83 35.75 17.93
N LYS A 189 29.05 36.29 16.73
CA LYS A 189 30.05 37.34 16.47
C LYS A 189 29.72 38.62 17.24
N ASN A 190 28.46 39.04 17.27
CA ASN A 190 27.99 40.22 18.01
C ASN A 190 28.12 40.02 19.52
N ASN A 191 27.78 38.83 20.04
CA ASN A 191 27.97 38.49 21.46
C ASN A 191 29.46 38.50 21.83
N LYS A 192 30.33 37.89 21.01
CA LYS A 192 31.78 37.92 21.23
C LYS A 192 32.34 39.34 21.22
N ALA A 193 31.95 40.17 20.25
CA ALA A 193 32.36 41.56 20.18
C ALA A 193 31.86 42.39 21.38
N TYR A 194 30.68 42.06 21.94
CA TYR A 194 30.20 42.65 23.18
C TYR A 194 31.04 42.22 24.39
N GLN A 195 31.36 40.92 24.51
CA GLN A 195 32.24 40.41 25.56
C GLN A 195 33.65 41.03 25.50
N GLU A 196 34.24 41.14 24.31
CA GLU A 196 35.54 41.78 24.08
C GLU A 196 35.52 43.27 24.48
N LYS A 197 34.43 44.00 24.14
CA LYS A 197 34.24 45.38 24.60
C LYS A 197 34.14 45.46 26.13
N GLN A 198 33.34 44.60 26.77
CA GLN A 198 33.24 44.55 28.22
C GLN A 198 34.60 44.27 28.87
N GLN A 199 35.33 43.27 28.38
CA GLN A 199 36.70 42.97 28.85
C GLN A 199 37.65 44.16 28.66
N SER A 200 37.53 44.92 27.57
CA SER A 200 38.35 46.13 27.35
C SER A 200 38.04 47.24 28.37
N ILE A 201 36.78 47.38 28.80
CA ILE A 201 36.38 48.35 29.83
C ILE A 201 36.91 47.88 31.20
N TRP A 202 36.66 46.63 31.58
CA TRP A 202 37.14 46.07 32.85
C TRP A 202 38.66 46.13 32.98
N THR A 203 39.41 45.86 31.90
CA THR A 203 40.87 45.96 31.92
C THR A 203 41.35 47.40 32.06
N GLN A 204 40.69 48.37 31.41
CA GLN A 204 40.98 49.80 31.61
C GLN A 204 40.69 50.26 33.04
N GLU A 205 39.54 49.88 33.63
CA GLU A 205 39.21 50.20 35.02
C GLU A 205 40.22 49.60 36.00
N ILE A 206 40.56 48.32 35.84
CA ILE A 206 41.58 47.65 36.65
C ILE A 206 42.92 48.39 36.55
N GLU A 207 43.33 48.83 35.35
CA GLU A 207 44.59 49.56 35.17
C GLU A 207 44.54 50.95 35.84
N GLN A 208 43.42 51.68 35.76
CA GLN A 208 43.22 52.92 36.50
C GLN A 208 43.27 52.70 38.03
N TYR A 209 42.71 51.60 38.55
CA TYR A 209 42.80 51.28 39.97
C TYR A 209 44.22 50.90 40.40
N LYS A 210 44.97 50.15 39.57
CA LYS A 210 46.40 49.90 39.80
C LYS A 210 47.20 51.19 39.81
N GLU A 211 46.95 52.12 38.87
CA GLU A 211 47.64 53.41 38.83
C GLU A 211 47.33 54.24 40.08
N LYS A 212 46.05 54.31 40.49
CA LYS A 212 45.63 54.96 41.76
C LYS A 212 46.33 54.33 42.98
N LEU A 213 46.41 53.00 43.05
CA LEU A 213 47.11 52.29 44.11
C LEU A 213 48.62 52.55 44.09
N ALA A 214 49.26 52.53 42.92
CA ALA A 214 50.68 52.83 42.77
C ALA A 214 51.01 54.29 43.13
N ASN A 215 50.12 55.23 42.80
CA ASN A 215 50.27 56.63 43.18
C ASN A 215 50.03 56.84 44.68
N LEU A 216 49.06 56.14 45.29
CA LEU A 216 48.85 56.15 46.74
C LEU A 216 50.02 55.52 47.49
N GLN A 217 50.61 54.44 46.97
CA GLN A 217 51.81 53.81 47.52
C GLN A 217 53.01 54.76 47.44
N LYS A 218 53.28 55.38 46.28
CA LYS A 218 54.33 56.42 46.16
C LYS A 218 54.10 57.59 47.12
N ALA A 219 52.85 58.02 47.30
CA ALA A 219 52.50 59.08 48.25
C ALA A 219 52.77 58.63 49.70
N TYR A 220 52.38 57.41 50.06
CA TYR A 220 52.68 56.79 51.36
C TYR A 220 54.18 56.70 51.61
N ASP A 221 54.96 56.17 50.66
CA ASP A 221 56.42 56.08 50.72
C ASP A 221 57.04 57.49 50.89
N SER A 222 56.52 58.50 50.19
CA SER A 222 57.00 59.89 50.33
C SER A 222 56.69 60.51 51.70
N VAL A 223 55.53 60.21 52.29
CA VAL A 223 55.15 60.66 53.63
C VAL A 223 55.97 59.91 54.70
N GLN A 224 56.19 58.60 54.51
CA GLN A 224 57.05 57.80 55.37
C GLN A 224 58.50 58.30 55.35
N ASN A 225 59.04 58.63 54.17
CA ASN A 225 60.37 59.24 54.06
C ASN A 225 60.45 60.61 54.76
N ARG A 226 59.44 61.48 54.59
CA ARG A 226 59.38 62.77 55.31
C ARG A 226 59.23 62.60 56.83
N LEU A 227 58.52 61.57 57.28
CA LEU A 227 58.42 61.23 58.70
C LEU A 227 59.76 60.72 59.23
N PHE A 228 60.47 59.91 58.46
CA PHE A 228 61.82 59.45 58.78
C PHE A 228 62.83 60.61 58.83
N GLU A 229 62.83 61.51 57.84
CA GLU A 229 63.64 62.74 57.82
C GLU A 229 63.36 63.65 59.01
N THR A 230 62.08 63.91 59.34
CA THR A 230 61.73 64.74 60.51
C THR A 230 62.06 64.04 61.83
N SER A 231 61.92 62.72 61.92
CA SER A 231 62.39 61.93 63.07
C SER A 231 63.92 61.98 63.22
N HIS A 232 64.66 61.95 62.11
CA HIS A 232 66.12 62.11 62.09
C HIS A 232 66.52 63.50 62.56
N GLN A 233 65.91 64.55 62.00
CA GLN A 233 66.14 65.95 62.42
C GLN A 233 65.81 66.18 63.89
N LEU A 234 64.76 65.53 64.43
CA LEU A 234 64.45 65.61 65.85
C LEU A 234 65.51 64.92 66.73
N GLU A 235 66.05 63.77 66.31
CA GLU A 235 67.12 63.09 67.04
C GLU A 235 68.47 63.81 66.89
N GLU A 236 68.76 64.44 65.74
CA GLU A 236 69.90 65.37 65.57
C GLU A 236 69.77 66.59 66.49
N LEU A 237 68.60 67.26 66.51
CA LEU A 237 68.34 68.38 67.41
C LEU A 237 68.41 67.96 68.89
N ARG A 238 68.01 66.73 69.22
CA ARG A 238 68.15 66.14 70.55
C ARG A 238 69.61 65.89 70.90
N GLY A 239 70.40 65.37 69.96
CA GLY A 239 71.84 65.20 70.09
C GLY A 239 72.54 66.54 70.31
N VAL A 240 72.27 67.54 69.48
CA VAL A 240 72.80 68.90 69.62
C VAL A 240 72.42 69.49 70.98
N LYS A 241 71.13 69.44 71.38
CA LYS A 241 70.70 69.90 72.71
C LYS A 241 71.33 69.13 73.87
N SER A 242 71.63 67.84 73.69
CA SER A 242 72.35 67.04 74.68
C SER A 242 73.81 67.49 74.79
N THR A 243 74.47 67.80 73.67
CA THR A 243 75.84 68.34 73.68
C THR A 243 75.89 69.78 74.21
N GLU A 244 74.92 70.62 73.88
CA GLU A 244 74.73 71.96 74.42
C GLU A 244 74.51 71.89 75.94
N HIS A 245 73.63 70.99 76.41
CA HIS A 245 73.42 70.76 77.83
C HIS A 245 74.69 70.27 78.54
N GLN A 246 75.47 69.40 77.91
CA GLN A 246 76.76 68.94 78.44
C GLN A 246 77.80 70.07 78.49
N MET A 247 77.86 70.95 77.48
CA MET A 247 78.71 72.14 77.48
C MET A 247 78.28 73.15 78.55
N LEU A 248 76.98 73.41 78.68
CA LEU A 248 76.43 74.29 79.71
C LEU A 248 76.62 73.70 81.12
N LEU A 249 76.57 72.38 81.30
CA LEU A 249 76.93 71.73 82.55
C LEU A 249 78.42 71.90 82.85
N GLN A 250 79.30 71.76 81.86
CA GLN A 250 80.74 71.98 82.02
C GLN A 250 81.07 73.45 82.34
N GLU A 251 80.43 74.41 81.66
CA GLU A 251 80.56 75.85 81.92
C GLU A 251 79.97 76.22 83.29
N LEU A 252 78.86 75.59 83.71
CA LEU A 252 78.31 75.71 85.05
C LEU A 252 79.25 75.13 86.11
N GLU A 253 79.92 74.00 85.85
CA GLU A 253 80.91 73.39 86.75
C GLU A 253 82.14 74.30 86.90
N GLN A 254 82.65 74.83 85.79
CA GLN A 254 83.72 75.84 85.76
C GLN A 254 83.31 77.10 86.52
N SER A 255 82.15 77.68 86.20
CA SER A 255 81.61 78.86 86.88
C SER A 255 81.27 78.60 88.36
N ARG A 256 80.96 77.35 88.76
CA ARG A 256 80.80 76.96 90.17
C ARG A 256 82.12 76.88 90.91
N GLU A 257 83.19 76.44 90.26
CA GLU A 257 84.53 76.44 90.85
C GLU A 257 85.08 77.87 90.92
N GLU A 258 84.93 78.68 89.86
CA GLU A 258 85.16 80.12 89.89
C GLU A 258 84.31 80.82 90.97
N ASN A 259 83.03 80.45 91.14
CA ASN A 259 82.20 80.97 92.24
C ASN A 259 82.63 80.45 93.61
N ARG A 260 83.30 79.31 93.75
CA ARG A 260 83.93 78.89 95.03
C ARG A 260 85.17 79.72 95.33
N GLU A 261 85.97 80.05 94.32
CA GLU A 261 87.12 80.94 94.45
C GLU A 261 86.67 82.39 94.73
N LEU A 262 85.66 82.88 94.02
CA LEU A 262 85.05 84.19 94.21
C LEU A 262 84.26 84.28 95.51
N ALA A 263 83.53 83.24 95.96
CA ALA A 263 82.82 83.27 97.25
C ALA A 263 83.79 83.39 98.44
N LYS A 264 84.98 82.78 98.36
CA LYS A 264 86.07 83.03 99.33
C LYS A 264 86.47 84.51 99.33
N ARG A 265 86.64 85.12 98.16
CA ARG A 265 86.96 86.56 97.99
C ARG A 265 85.81 87.52 98.34
N VAL A 266 84.57 87.11 98.14
CA VAL A 266 83.36 87.90 98.44
C VAL A 266 83.04 87.85 99.94
N SER A 267 83.38 86.75 100.63
CA SER A 267 83.35 86.71 102.09
C SER A 267 84.30 87.74 102.75
N GLU A 268 85.30 88.24 102.03
CA GLU A 268 86.18 89.34 102.48
C GLU A 268 85.69 90.73 102.04
N LEU A 269 84.82 90.81 101.03
CA LEU A 269 84.35 92.07 100.42
C LEU A 269 82.90 92.45 100.75
N LEU A 270 82.18 91.63 101.50
CA LEU A 270 80.83 91.90 102.05
C LEU A 270 80.81 92.96 103.18
N HIS A 271 81.67 93.97 103.11
CA HIS A 271 81.67 95.16 103.97
C HIS A 271 81.36 96.47 103.23
N SER A 272 81.18 96.45 101.91
CA SER A 272 80.85 97.67 101.16
C SER A 272 79.67 97.55 100.19
N ARG A 273 78.60 98.23 100.60
CA ARG A 273 77.67 99.03 99.78
C ARG A 273 76.44 98.35 99.19
N ASN A 274 75.36 98.53 99.94
CA ASN A 274 73.96 98.40 99.57
C ASN A 274 73.47 99.52 98.62
N GLU A 275 72.39 99.22 97.89
CA GLU A 275 71.35 100.08 97.28
C GLU A 275 71.69 101.17 96.22
N ASN A 276 71.00 101.09 95.07
CA ASN A 276 69.99 102.10 94.69
C ASN A 276 69.00 101.60 93.59
N THR A 277 67.79 102.14 93.64
CA THR A 277 66.48 101.61 93.23
C THR A 277 65.89 102.11 91.89
N SER A 278 64.99 101.29 91.29
CA SER A 278 63.78 101.66 90.51
C SER A 278 63.95 102.35 89.13
N THR A 279 62.98 102.46 88.20
CA THR A 279 61.48 102.39 88.20
C THR A 279 60.99 102.03 86.76
N TRP A 280 60.05 101.10 86.53
CA TRP A 280 58.58 101.24 86.30
C TRP A 280 58.02 101.81 84.96
N GLY A 281 56.96 101.18 84.45
CA GLY A 281 55.95 101.72 83.47
C GLY A 281 56.26 101.50 81.98
N SER A 282 55.59 100.65 81.18
CA SER A 282 54.15 100.38 80.91
C SER A 282 53.49 101.31 79.88
N SER A 283 52.96 100.75 78.78
CA SER A 283 51.56 100.89 78.32
C SER A 283 51.38 100.51 76.83
N GLU A 284 50.34 99.74 76.53
CA GLU A 284 49.87 99.50 75.15
C GLU A 284 49.36 100.77 74.43
N SER A 285 49.47 100.77 73.09
CA SER A 285 48.38 101.19 72.19
C SER A 285 48.65 100.74 70.73
N ARG A 286 48.20 99.54 70.36
CA ARG A 286 48.21 99.00 68.98
C ARG A 286 46.89 98.30 68.67
N ASP A 287 45.80 99.05 68.47
CA ASP A 287 44.48 98.38 68.27
C ASP A 287 43.53 99.01 67.24
N ALA A 288 43.88 100.13 66.58
CA ALA A 288 42.97 100.71 65.57
C ALA A 288 43.13 100.10 64.17
N LYS A 289 44.37 99.90 63.68
CA LYS A 289 44.62 99.49 62.27
C LYS A 289 44.51 97.99 62.01
N GLU A 290 44.84 97.14 63.00
CA GLU A 290 44.79 95.69 62.84
C GLU A 290 43.32 95.20 62.79
N LEU A 291 42.40 95.85 63.50
CA LEU A 291 40.95 95.55 63.45
C LEU A 291 40.33 95.75 62.06
N TYR A 292 40.61 96.87 61.37
CA TYR A 292 40.08 97.10 60.02
C TYR A 292 40.60 96.09 58.98
N SER A 293 41.87 95.70 59.07
CA SER A 293 42.43 94.67 58.19
C SER A 293 41.84 93.28 58.46
N ASN A 294 41.56 92.97 59.73
CA ASN A 294 40.93 91.71 60.15
C ASN A 294 39.47 91.64 59.66
N LEU A 295 38.75 92.76 59.70
CA LEU A 295 37.35 92.86 59.26
C LEU A 295 37.23 92.69 57.73
N ALA A 296 38.08 93.35 56.95
CA ALA A 296 38.10 93.18 55.48
C ALA A 296 38.46 91.74 55.05
N TRP A 297 39.35 91.07 55.78
CA TRP A 297 39.67 89.65 55.53
C TRP A 297 38.49 88.73 55.88
N LYS A 298 37.79 89.00 56.99
CA LYS A 298 36.57 88.28 57.38
C LYS A 298 35.45 88.43 56.36
N ASP A 299 35.18 89.64 55.85
CA ASP A 299 34.19 89.86 54.79
C ASP A 299 34.56 89.13 53.49
N GLY A 300 35.85 89.10 53.13
CA GLY A 300 36.34 88.30 52.01
C GLY A 300 36.12 86.80 52.21
N LYS A 301 36.32 86.30 53.45
CA LYS A 301 36.09 84.89 53.79
C LYS A 301 34.61 84.53 53.83
N ILE A 302 33.75 85.43 54.33
CA ILE A 302 32.28 85.28 54.30
C ILE A 302 31.82 85.14 52.86
N LYS A 303 32.21 86.02 51.94
CA LYS A 303 31.88 85.92 50.50
C LYS A 303 32.39 84.65 49.83
N GLN A 304 33.51 84.08 50.29
CA GLN A 304 33.96 82.77 49.82
C GLN A 304 33.05 81.64 50.32
N LEU A 305 32.65 81.68 51.60
CA LEU A 305 31.76 80.69 52.21
C LEU A 305 30.33 80.78 51.66
N GLU A 306 29.83 81.98 51.37
CA GLU A 306 28.55 82.22 50.67
C GLU A 306 28.55 81.54 49.29
N LYS A 307 29.60 81.77 48.47
CA LYS A 307 29.73 81.08 47.17
C LYS A 307 29.86 79.55 47.31
N GLN A 308 30.53 79.06 48.35
CA GLN A 308 30.61 77.63 48.61
C GLN A 308 29.25 77.05 49.06
N LEU A 309 28.46 77.81 49.82
CA LEU A 309 27.09 77.48 50.18
C LEU A 309 26.16 77.46 48.96
N ASP A 310 26.24 78.44 48.06
CA ASP A 310 25.45 78.48 46.84
C ASP A 310 25.78 77.30 45.90
N ILE A 311 27.07 76.98 45.74
CA ILE A 311 27.51 75.80 44.95
C ILE A 311 27.01 74.50 45.61
N LEU A 312 27.11 74.37 46.93
CA LEU A 312 26.62 73.18 47.64
C LEU A 312 25.10 73.06 47.59
N LYS A 313 24.38 74.19 47.62
CA LYS A 313 22.92 74.25 47.49
C LYS A 313 22.45 73.87 46.10
N THR A 314 23.10 74.38 45.04
CA THR A 314 22.80 73.96 43.66
C THR A 314 23.11 72.49 43.43
N GLN A 315 24.22 71.97 43.95
CA GLN A 315 24.52 70.52 43.90
C GLN A 315 23.49 69.67 44.68
N MET A 316 22.99 70.15 45.80
CA MET A 316 21.93 69.49 46.57
C MET A 316 20.60 69.49 45.79
N GLU A 317 20.24 70.61 45.16
CA GLU A 317 19.05 70.74 44.31
C GLU A 317 19.15 69.84 43.06
N GLU A 318 20.31 69.78 42.40
CA GLU A 318 20.59 68.86 41.27
C GLU A 318 20.48 67.38 41.69
N SER A 319 21.10 67.00 42.81
CA SER A 319 21.02 65.63 43.35
C SER A 319 19.59 65.26 43.76
N GLN A 320 18.83 66.20 44.31
CA GLN A 320 17.43 65.99 44.68
C GLN A 320 16.55 65.78 43.44
N VAL A 321 16.72 66.59 42.40
CA VAL A 321 16.01 66.42 41.11
C VAL A 321 16.34 65.08 40.46
N GLU A 322 17.59 64.63 40.50
CA GLU A 322 17.99 63.32 39.97
C GLU A 322 17.43 62.15 40.81
N HIS A 323 17.38 62.26 42.14
CA HIS A 323 16.71 61.28 42.98
C HIS A 323 15.19 61.24 42.75
N ASP A 324 14.53 62.39 42.58
CA ASP A 324 13.11 62.46 42.22
C ASP A 324 12.84 61.88 40.83
N ARG A 325 13.76 62.03 39.88
CA ARG A 325 13.71 61.39 38.55
C ARG A 325 13.79 59.87 38.68
N GLN A 326 14.76 59.36 39.43
CA GLN A 326 14.95 57.92 39.65
C GLN A 326 13.79 57.30 40.46
N LEU A 327 13.21 58.03 41.40
CA LEU A 327 12.01 57.60 42.13
C LEU A 327 10.81 57.46 41.20
N LYS A 328 10.57 58.44 40.31
CA LYS A 328 9.50 58.36 39.30
C LYS A 328 9.71 57.21 38.31
N GLU A 329 10.95 57.01 37.85
CA GLU A 329 11.31 55.90 36.96
C GLU A 329 11.07 54.53 37.62
N LYS A 330 11.50 54.35 38.87
CA LYS A 330 11.22 53.13 39.65
C LYS A 330 9.73 52.93 39.93
N GLN A 331 9.00 54.01 40.21
CA GLN A 331 7.55 53.97 40.45
C GLN A 331 6.79 53.51 39.19
N GLN A 332 7.15 54.00 38.00
CA GLN A 332 6.58 53.53 36.73
C GLN A 332 6.89 52.04 36.46
N ILE A 333 8.10 51.58 36.81
CA ILE A 333 8.45 50.15 36.69
C ILE A 333 7.60 49.31 37.66
N ILE A 334 7.35 49.78 38.89
CA ILE A 334 6.46 49.09 39.84
C ILE A 334 5.03 49.03 39.30
N GLU A 335 4.47 50.15 38.84
CA GLU A 335 3.10 50.22 38.28
C GLU A 335 2.90 49.31 37.07
N THR A 336 3.87 49.26 36.15
CA THR A 336 3.82 48.33 35.00
C THR A 336 3.97 46.86 35.43
N LYS A 337 4.72 46.56 36.50
CA LYS A 337 4.83 45.22 37.06
C LYS A 337 3.58 44.79 37.81
N GLU A 338 2.94 45.69 38.55
CA GLU A 338 1.64 45.45 39.18
C GLU A 338 0.54 45.19 38.15
N MET A 339 0.55 45.91 37.03
CA MET A 339 -0.37 45.66 35.90
C MET A 339 -0.13 44.27 35.29
N GLN A 340 1.12 43.91 35.04
CA GLN A 340 1.47 42.56 34.55
C GLN A 340 1.10 41.44 35.54
N LEU A 341 1.23 41.68 36.85
CA LEU A 341 0.79 40.72 37.88
C LEU A 341 -0.73 40.57 37.88
N LYS A 342 -1.50 41.67 37.80
CA LYS A 342 -2.97 41.63 37.71
C LYS A 342 -3.45 40.92 36.43
N GLU A 343 -2.82 41.16 35.28
CA GLU A 343 -3.12 40.42 34.04
C GLU A 343 -2.82 38.93 34.16
N LEU A 344 -1.73 38.54 34.86
CA LEU A 344 -1.40 37.14 35.10
C LEU A 344 -2.34 36.48 36.11
N GLU A 345 -2.78 37.21 37.13
CA GLU A 345 -3.74 36.76 38.14
C GLU A 345 -5.14 36.57 37.53
N GLU A 346 -5.61 37.52 36.71
CA GLU A 346 -6.86 37.38 35.94
C GLU A 346 -6.78 36.22 34.93
N ARG A 347 -5.64 36.03 34.25
CA ARG A 347 -5.39 34.85 33.40
C ARG A 347 -5.33 33.53 34.17
N TRP A 348 -4.98 33.57 35.46
CA TRP A 348 -4.93 32.39 36.32
C TRP A 348 -6.31 32.07 36.91
N GLU A 349 -7.10 33.06 37.31
CA GLU A 349 -8.50 32.86 37.73
C GLU A 349 -9.42 32.46 36.57
N SER A 350 -9.17 32.99 35.36
CA SER A 350 -9.88 32.58 34.14
C SER A 350 -9.33 31.29 33.51
N ALA A 351 -8.23 30.72 34.04
CA ALA A 351 -7.77 29.40 33.64
C ALA A 351 -8.79 28.34 34.08
N PRO A 352 -9.10 27.33 33.24
CA PRO A 352 -10.01 26.25 33.61
C PRO A 352 -9.53 25.55 34.89
N LYS A 353 -10.44 25.43 35.87
CA LYS A 353 -10.12 24.81 37.16
C LYS A 353 -9.63 23.38 36.94
N ALA A 354 -8.69 22.93 37.79
CA ALA A 354 -8.09 21.60 37.66
C ALA A 354 -9.13 20.48 37.52
N ASP A 355 -10.22 20.54 38.29
CA ASP A 355 -11.36 19.60 38.23
C ASP A 355 -12.03 19.51 36.85
N GLU A 356 -12.07 20.60 36.09
CA GLU A 356 -12.67 20.64 34.76
C GLU A 356 -11.74 20.05 33.71
N VAL A 357 -10.43 20.33 33.82
CA VAL A 357 -9.38 19.66 33.02
C VAL A 357 -9.33 18.16 33.33
N GLU A 358 -9.45 17.78 34.60
CA GLU A 358 -9.56 16.40 35.09
C GLU A 358 -10.81 15.73 34.51
N ARG A 359 -11.97 16.39 34.52
CA ARG A 359 -13.21 15.90 33.88
C ARG A 359 -13.09 15.75 32.38
N LEU A 360 -12.41 16.67 31.69
CA LEU A 360 -12.17 16.60 30.24
C LEU A 360 -11.19 15.48 29.89
N ARG A 361 -10.12 15.27 30.67
CA ARG A 361 -9.26 14.07 30.57
C ARG A 361 -10.06 12.79 30.83
N LYS A 362 -10.90 12.80 31.88
CA LYS A 362 -11.97 11.82 32.16
C LYS A 362 -13.10 11.82 31.13
N HIS A 363 -13.00 12.56 30.03
CA HIS A 363 -13.83 12.39 28.84
C HIS A 363 -13.04 12.06 27.56
N VAL A 364 -11.71 12.07 27.57
CA VAL A 364 -10.86 11.77 26.39
C VAL A 364 -10.42 10.30 26.32
N ILE A 365 -10.01 9.64 27.41
CA ILE A 365 -9.37 8.30 27.29
C ILE A 365 -10.35 7.09 27.13
N ASN A 366 -11.65 7.19 27.45
CA ASN A 366 -12.63 6.10 27.22
C ASN A 366 -13.66 6.42 26.12
N LEU A 367 -13.65 7.64 25.58
CA LEU A 367 -13.95 7.82 24.15
C LEU A 367 -12.88 7.12 23.31
N GLN A 368 -11.60 7.24 23.69
CA GLN A 368 -10.50 6.48 23.08
C GLN A 368 -10.65 4.96 23.32
N ALA A 369 -10.97 4.48 24.53
CA ALA A 369 -11.23 3.04 24.78
C ALA A 369 -12.47 2.48 24.05
N LEU A 370 -13.49 3.32 23.79
CA LEU A 370 -14.60 3.03 22.87
C LEU A 370 -14.13 2.92 21.42
N GLN A 371 -13.46 3.97 20.93
CA GLN A 371 -13.10 4.18 19.54
C GLN A 371 -12.02 3.20 19.05
N PHE A 372 -11.08 2.82 19.92
CA PHE A 372 -10.06 1.80 19.65
C PHE A 372 -10.47 0.41 20.16
N GLY A 373 -11.59 0.31 20.87
CA GLY A 373 -12.30 -0.95 21.07
C GLY A 373 -11.62 -1.94 22.00
N HIS A 374 -11.34 -1.52 23.24
CA HIS A 374 -10.50 -2.17 24.25
C HIS A 374 -9.01 -1.90 24.02
N VAL A 375 -8.45 -1.09 24.93
CA VAL A 375 -7.02 -0.83 25.02
C VAL A 375 -6.39 -2.05 25.65
N GLU A 376 -5.47 -2.70 24.94
CA GLU A 376 -4.47 -3.54 25.59
C GLU A 376 -3.11 -2.83 25.57
N GLN A 377 -2.46 -2.86 26.74
CA GLN A 377 -1.11 -2.38 27.04
C GLN A 377 -1.01 -0.86 27.28
N ASP A 378 -1.44 -0.51 28.50
CA ASP A 378 -1.14 0.72 29.23
C ASP A 378 0.36 1.09 29.24
N GLU A 379 0.66 2.39 29.29
CA GLU A 379 1.01 2.94 30.60
C GLU A 379 0.62 4.43 30.76
N GLN A 380 0.10 4.74 31.95
CA GLN A 380 0.00 6.07 32.58
C GLN A 380 -1.22 7.00 32.28
N VAL A 381 -2.32 6.69 32.99
CA VAL A 381 -3.10 7.59 33.88
C VAL A 381 -4.46 8.21 33.40
N ALA A 382 -5.46 8.01 34.29
CA ALA A 382 -6.69 8.80 34.55
C ALA A 382 -7.99 8.56 33.74
N ARG A 383 -8.24 7.29 33.37
CA ARG A 383 -9.53 6.65 32.98
C ARG A 383 -10.68 6.50 33.98
N GLU A 384 -11.49 7.52 34.27
CA GLU A 384 -12.75 7.41 35.05
C GLU A 384 -14.00 7.97 34.31
N PRO A 385 -15.24 7.54 34.63
CA PRO A 385 -15.90 6.60 33.71
C PRO A 385 -17.07 7.21 32.93
N ARG A 386 -17.25 6.75 31.69
CA ARG A 386 -18.61 6.51 31.19
C ARG A 386 -19.02 5.20 31.84
N ASP A 387 -20.23 5.14 32.39
CA ASP A 387 -20.57 4.07 33.32
C ASP A 387 -20.32 2.72 32.67
N LEU A 388 -19.37 1.97 33.24
CA LEU A 388 -18.58 0.97 32.51
C LEU A 388 -19.49 -0.14 31.96
N GLU A 389 -20.56 -0.41 32.71
CA GLU A 389 -21.67 -1.29 32.40
C GLU A 389 -22.33 -0.99 31.05
N THR A 390 -22.54 0.29 30.69
CA THR A 390 -23.15 0.67 29.39
C THR A 390 -22.23 0.35 28.21
N LEU A 391 -20.93 0.64 28.36
CA LEU A 391 -19.88 0.30 27.39
C LEU A 391 -19.80 -1.21 27.19
N LEU A 392 -19.79 -1.95 28.30
CA LEU A 392 -19.68 -3.40 28.33
C LEU A 392 -20.93 -4.06 27.75
N MET A 393 -22.14 -3.57 28.05
CA MET A 393 -23.36 -4.09 27.45
C MET A 393 -23.40 -3.89 25.93
N GLU A 394 -22.99 -2.72 25.43
CA GLU A 394 -22.95 -2.46 23.98
C GLU A 394 -21.88 -3.31 23.26
N LYS A 395 -20.70 -3.47 23.87
CA LYS A 395 -19.65 -4.39 23.40
C LYS A 395 -20.10 -5.85 23.44
N ASN A 396 -20.71 -6.29 24.54
CA ASN A 396 -21.15 -7.68 24.72
C ASN A 396 -22.27 -8.03 23.75
N ARG A 397 -23.29 -7.16 23.60
CA ARG A 397 -24.34 -7.32 22.59
C ARG A 397 -23.80 -7.39 21.16
N ASN A 398 -22.80 -6.56 20.81
CA ASN A 398 -22.16 -6.63 19.50
C ASN A 398 -21.35 -7.93 19.30
N LEU A 399 -20.74 -8.47 20.36
CA LEU A 399 -20.06 -9.77 20.34
C LEU A 399 -21.06 -10.94 20.24
N GLU A 400 -22.21 -10.86 20.91
CA GLU A 400 -23.33 -11.80 20.79
C GLU A 400 -23.95 -11.75 19.37
N ASP A 401 -24.12 -10.57 18.79
CA ASP A 401 -24.55 -10.36 17.40
C ASP A 401 -23.52 -10.89 16.38
N GLN A 402 -22.21 -10.84 16.69
CA GLN A 402 -21.16 -11.43 15.86
C GLN A 402 -21.10 -12.95 16.01
N LEU A 403 -21.24 -13.48 17.23
CA LEU A 403 -21.29 -14.92 17.52
C LEU A 403 -22.52 -15.58 16.89
N SER A 404 -23.69 -14.94 16.95
CA SER A 404 -24.90 -15.45 16.29
C SER A 404 -24.76 -15.47 14.77
N LYS A 405 -24.22 -14.41 14.16
CA LYS A 405 -23.88 -14.40 12.71
C LYS A 405 -22.89 -15.50 12.35
N LEU A 406 -21.80 -15.65 13.11
CA LEU A 406 -20.79 -16.69 12.87
C LEU A 406 -21.37 -18.09 13.01
N ARG A 407 -22.23 -18.35 14.00
CA ARG A 407 -22.96 -19.62 14.16
C ARG A 407 -23.87 -19.92 12.98
N VAL A 408 -24.64 -18.93 12.50
CA VAL A 408 -25.49 -19.11 11.31
C VAL A 408 -24.65 -19.37 10.06
N THR A 409 -23.53 -18.68 9.86
CA THR A 409 -22.65 -18.97 8.72
C THR A 409 -21.97 -20.33 8.82
N MET A 410 -21.64 -20.79 10.04
CA MET A 410 -21.10 -22.12 10.30
C MET A 410 -22.14 -23.19 9.99
N GLU A 411 -23.38 -23.05 10.46
CA GLU A 411 -24.49 -23.99 10.18
C GLU A 411 -24.82 -24.06 8.67
N ILE A 412 -24.70 -22.94 7.94
CA ILE A 412 -24.85 -22.91 6.48
C ILE A 412 -23.71 -23.69 5.80
N VAL A 413 -22.45 -23.44 6.19
CA VAL A 413 -21.28 -24.14 5.63
C VAL A 413 -21.29 -25.64 5.98
N GLU A 414 -21.77 -26.01 7.16
CA GLU A 414 -21.98 -27.42 7.55
C GLU A 414 -23.05 -28.09 6.69
N LYS A 415 -24.17 -27.40 6.40
CA LYS A 415 -25.21 -27.91 5.48
C LYS A 415 -24.70 -28.03 4.05
N GLU A 416 -23.95 -27.05 3.55
CA GLU A 416 -23.32 -27.12 2.23
C GLU A 416 -22.33 -28.28 2.15
N SER A 417 -21.47 -28.46 3.17
CA SER A 417 -20.53 -29.58 3.28
C SER A 417 -21.26 -30.93 3.29
N MET A 418 -22.35 -31.05 4.06
CA MET A 418 -23.17 -32.27 4.09
C MET A 418 -23.85 -32.56 2.75
N GLN A 419 -24.32 -31.53 2.03
CA GLN A 419 -24.87 -31.67 0.68
C GLN A 419 -23.82 -32.15 -0.33
N TYR A 420 -22.61 -31.56 -0.32
CA TYR A 420 -21.51 -32.03 -1.17
C TYR A 420 -21.10 -33.47 -0.83
N GLN A 421 -21.09 -33.84 0.44
CA GLN A 421 -20.77 -35.20 0.87
C GLN A 421 -21.85 -36.21 0.40
N GLN A 422 -23.13 -35.85 0.46
CA GLN A 422 -24.23 -36.66 -0.12
C GLN A 422 -24.14 -36.76 -1.65
N GLN A 423 -23.77 -35.68 -2.34
CA GLN A 423 -23.54 -35.71 -3.80
C GLN A 423 -22.37 -36.61 -4.18
N ILE A 424 -21.27 -36.58 -3.42
CA ILE A 424 -20.14 -37.50 -3.63
C ILE A 424 -20.60 -38.95 -3.45
N MET A 425 -21.31 -39.27 -2.37
CA MET A 425 -21.82 -40.63 -2.14
C MET A 425 -22.75 -41.12 -3.27
N SER A 426 -23.66 -40.29 -3.77
CA SER A 426 -24.56 -40.68 -4.85
C SER A 426 -23.85 -40.82 -6.21
N LEU A 427 -22.79 -40.03 -6.45
CA LEU A 427 -21.92 -40.20 -7.62
C LEU A 427 -21.04 -41.45 -7.51
N GLU A 428 -20.56 -41.80 -6.32
CA GLU A 428 -19.82 -43.05 -6.06
C GLU A 428 -20.72 -44.29 -6.22
N GLU A 429 -21.98 -44.22 -5.76
CA GLU A 429 -22.99 -45.25 -5.97
C GLU A 429 -23.33 -45.41 -7.45
N ALA A 430 -23.62 -44.31 -8.16
CA ALA A 430 -23.89 -44.34 -9.60
C ALA A 430 -22.68 -44.84 -10.43
N LEU A 431 -21.45 -44.51 -10.02
CA LEU A 431 -20.22 -45.03 -10.61
C LEU A 431 -20.06 -46.54 -10.34
N SER A 432 -20.43 -47.01 -9.16
CA SER A 432 -20.43 -48.44 -8.80
C SER A 432 -21.45 -49.21 -9.64
N ASP A 433 -22.68 -48.71 -9.76
CA ASP A 433 -23.73 -49.27 -10.60
C ASP A 433 -23.32 -49.31 -12.07
N GLN A 434 -22.74 -48.21 -12.60
CA GLN A 434 -22.25 -48.18 -13.98
C GLN A 434 -21.10 -49.16 -14.21
N LYS A 435 -20.18 -49.32 -13.25
CA LYS A 435 -19.13 -50.36 -13.32
C LYS A 435 -19.72 -51.77 -13.30
N GLU A 436 -20.74 -52.02 -12.48
CA GLU A 436 -21.41 -53.32 -12.38
C GLU A 436 -22.24 -53.64 -13.64
N VAL A 437 -22.90 -52.65 -14.25
CA VAL A 437 -23.58 -52.78 -15.55
C VAL A 437 -22.56 -53.02 -16.67
N ASN A 438 -21.45 -52.27 -16.71
CA ASN A 438 -20.37 -52.53 -17.68
C ASN A 438 -19.80 -53.94 -17.50
N ARG A 439 -19.55 -54.39 -16.27
CA ARG A 439 -19.09 -55.76 -15.96
C ARG A 439 -20.09 -56.82 -16.45
N LYS A 440 -21.40 -56.59 -16.29
CA LYS A 440 -22.46 -57.46 -16.82
C LYS A 440 -22.51 -57.46 -18.35
N LEU A 441 -22.36 -56.30 -18.99
CA LEU A 441 -22.30 -56.18 -20.44
C LEU A 441 -21.04 -56.84 -21.02
N GLU A 442 -19.88 -56.72 -20.37
CA GLU A 442 -18.64 -57.40 -20.73
C GLU A 442 -18.76 -58.93 -20.54
N GLN A 443 -19.47 -59.39 -19.52
CA GLN A 443 -19.78 -60.81 -19.34
C GLN A 443 -20.74 -61.32 -20.43
N ALA A 444 -21.85 -60.61 -20.69
CA ALA A 444 -22.78 -60.95 -21.76
C ALA A 444 -22.14 -60.88 -23.15
N LEU A 445 -21.20 -59.95 -23.38
CA LEU A 445 -20.41 -59.88 -24.61
C LEU A 445 -19.46 -61.08 -24.72
N ASN A 446 -18.77 -61.46 -23.63
CA ASN A 446 -17.93 -62.66 -23.63
C ASN A 446 -18.74 -63.95 -23.80
N GLU A 447 -19.94 -64.03 -23.22
CA GLU A 447 -20.85 -65.17 -23.41
C GLU A 447 -21.41 -65.21 -24.83
N THR A 448 -21.86 -64.08 -25.39
CA THR A 448 -22.29 -64.02 -26.79
C THR A 448 -21.15 -64.22 -27.77
N LEU A 449 -19.90 -63.87 -27.45
CA LEU A 449 -18.71 -64.23 -28.25
C LEU A 449 -18.38 -65.73 -28.13
N LYS A 450 -18.48 -66.32 -26.94
CA LYS A 450 -18.34 -67.78 -26.76
C LYS A 450 -19.44 -68.54 -27.50
N VAL A 451 -20.70 -68.11 -27.37
CA VAL A 451 -21.84 -68.65 -28.11
C VAL A 451 -21.71 -68.36 -29.59
N ARG A 452 -21.18 -67.21 -30.04
CA ARG A 452 -20.94 -66.94 -31.47
C ARG A 452 -19.80 -67.77 -32.04
N ASN A 453 -18.79 -68.11 -31.25
CA ASN A 453 -17.70 -68.99 -31.68
C ASN A 453 -18.15 -70.46 -31.67
N ALA A 454 -18.83 -70.92 -30.62
CA ALA A 454 -19.47 -72.23 -30.58
C ALA A 454 -20.58 -72.37 -31.63
N SER A 455 -21.31 -71.30 -31.93
CA SER A 455 -22.25 -71.20 -33.06
C SER A 455 -21.58 -70.86 -34.37
N LYS A 456 -20.25 -70.66 -34.44
CA LYS A 456 -19.50 -70.70 -35.69
C LYS A 456 -19.18 -72.15 -36.03
N ASP A 457 -18.80 -72.92 -35.01
CA ASP A 457 -18.67 -74.38 -35.08
C ASP A 457 -20.03 -75.05 -35.37
N ILE A 458 -21.13 -74.61 -34.74
CA ILE A 458 -22.49 -75.14 -34.98
C ILE A 458 -23.16 -74.52 -36.23
N SER A 459 -22.87 -73.27 -36.63
CA SER A 459 -23.36 -72.71 -37.91
C SER A 459 -22.75 -73.42 -39.11
N SER A 460 -21.56 -74.02 -38.97
CA SER A 460 -21.02 -74.94 -39.99
C SER A 460 -21.81 -76.26 -40.10
N PHE A 461 -22.71 -76.53 -39.14
CA PHE A 461 -23.51 -77.74 -39.02
C PHE A 461 -25.02 -77.52 -39.22
N LEU A 462 -25.50 -76.27 -39.14
CA LEU A 462 -26.94 -75.92 -39.10
C LEU A 462 -27.40 -74.96 -40.21
N GLU A 463 -26.59 -74.72 -41.25
CA GLU A 463 -27.04 -74.11 -42.51
C GLU A 463 -27.82 -75.14 -43.39
N ASN A 464 -28.71 -75.90 -42.75
CA ASN A 464 -29.62 -76.82 -43.40
C ASN A 464 -30.91 -76.95 -42.57
N SER A 465 -32.06 -76.74 -43.20
CA SER A 465 -33.44 -76.65 -42.66
C SER A 465 -33.98 -75.24 -42.41
N SER A 466 -35.28 -75.10 -42.67
CA SER A 466 -35.97 -73.85 -42.98
C SER A 466 -37.07 -73.47 -41.97
N SER A 467 -37.57 -72.23 -42.11
CA SER A 467 -38.97 -71.81 -41.86
C SER A 467 -39.61 -72.06 -40.48
N GLY A 468 -40.03 -70.98 -39.81
CA GLY A 468 -40.86 -71.04 -38.59
C GLY A 468 -41.52 -69.70 -38.26
N GLU A 469 -42.76 -69.74 -37.75
CA GLU A 469 -43.67 -68.59 -37.61
C GLU A 469 -43.70 -68.02 -36.17
N ARG A 470 -44.27 -66.81 -35.99
CA ARG A 470 -44.27 -66.08 -34.70
C ARG A 470 -45.21 -66.67 -33.65
N THR A 471 -44.79 -66.62 -32.38
CA THR A 471 -45.68 -66.65 -31.20
C THR A 471 -45.32 -65.52 -30.24
N ILE A 472 -46.31 -64.71 -29.85
CA ILE A 472 -46.18 -63.66 -28.84
C ILE A 472 -46.27 -64.31 -27.45
N THR A 473 -45.23 -64.16 -26.62
CA THR A 473 -45.12 -64.80 -25.30
C THR A 473 -45.56 -63.85 -24.18
N SER A 474 -45.65 -64.37 -22.95
CA SER A 474 -45.89 -63.56 -21.75
C SER A 474 -44.84 -62.48 -21.51
N GLU A 475 -43.68 -62.55 -22.17
CA GLU A 475 -42.59 -61.59 -22.08
C GLU A 475 -42.94 -60.29 -22.81
N ASP A 476 -43.72 -60.34 -23.91
CA ASP A 476 -44.15 -59.15 -24.65
C ASP A 476 -45.13 -58.28 -23.84
N GLN A 477 -45.97 -58.88 -22.99
CA GLN A 477 -46.81 -58.14 -22.03
C GLN A 477 -45.98 -57.52 -20.91
N SER A 478 -44.96 -58.23 -20.41
CA SER A 478 -44.02 -57.69 -19.42
C SER A 478 -43.21 -56.51 -19.99
N LEU A 479 -42.76 -56.61 -21.24
CA LEU A 479 -42.08 -55.52 -21.95
C LEU A 479 -42.97 -54.29 -22.13
N LEU A 480 -44.25 -54.48 -22.48
CA LEU A 480 -45.23 -53.39 -22.58
C LEU A 480 -45.45 -52.66 -21.24
N ASP A 481 -45.50 -53.38 -20.13
CA ASP A 481 -45.70 -52.79 -18.80
C ASP A 481 -44.43 -52.07 -18.30
N VAL A 482 -43.24 -52.64 -18.57
CA VAL A 482 -41.95 -51.98 -18.35
C VAL A 482 -41.80 -50.71 -19.20
N VAL A 483 -42.21 -50.74 -20.48
CA VAL A 483 -42.21 -49.56 -21.35
C VAL A 483 -43.19 -48.50 -20.85
N CYS A 484 -44.36 -48.89 -20.32
CA CYS A 484 -45.28 -47.95 -19.67
C CYS A 484 -44.65 -47.31 -18.42
N GLN A 485 -44.03 -48.10 -17.54
CA GLN A 485 -43.33 -47.56 -16.35
C GLN A 485 -42.14 -46.66 -16.72
N GLN A 486 -41.37 -47.00 -17.76
CA GLN A 486 -40.29 -46.15 -18.26
C GLN A 486 -40.83 -44.85 -18.84
N ARG A 487 -41.86 -44.90 -19.70
CA ARG A 487 -42.54 -43.72 -20.24
C ARG A 487 -43.05 -42.81 -19.12
N ASP A 488 -43.65 -43.38 -18.08
CA ASP A 488 -44.23 -42.60 -16.99
C ASP A 488 -43.14 -42.03 -16.06
N ARG A 489 -42.00 -42.73 -15.88
CA ARG A 489 -40.77 -42.16 -15.28
C ARG A 489 -40.21 -40.99 -16.10
N TYR A 490 -40.11 -41.12 -17.42
CA TYR A 490 -39.63 -40.04 -18.29
C TYR A 490 -40.60 -38.84 -18.27
N LYS A 491 -41.91 -39.08 -18.25
CA LYS A 491 -42.93 -38.05 -18.12
C LYS A 491 -42.84 -37.32 -16.78
N HIS A 492 -42.58 -38.04 -15.69
CA HIS A 492 -42.38 -37.44 -14.36
C HIS A 492 -41.10 -36.59 -14.31
N LYS A 493 -39.97 -37.09 -14.84
CA LYS A 493 -38.74 -36.30 -14.97
C LYS A 493 -38.91 -35.07 -15.86
N MET A 494 -39.70 -35.16 -16.93
CA MET A 494 -39.97 -34.02 -17.80
C MET A 494 -40.76 -32.93 -17.08
N LEU A 495 -41.81 -33.30 -16.33
CA LEU A 495 -42.55 -32.39 -15.45
C LEU A 495 -41.65 -31.74 -14.38
N GLU A 496 -40.72 -32.49 -13.81
CA GLU A 496 -39.75 -31.97 -12.84
C GLU A 496 -38.77 -30.97 -13.47
N TYR A 497 -38.31 -31.22 -14.71
CA TYR A 497 -37.49 -30.26 -15.45
C TYR A 497 -38.29 -29.03 -15.91
N GLU A 498 -39.57 -29.17 -16.26
CA GLU A 498 -40.46 -28.04 -16.57
C GLU A 498 -40.65 -27.13 -15.33
N ASP A 499 -40.93 -27.69 -14.16
CA ASP A 499 -41.02 -26.97 -12.89
C ASP A 499 -39.68 -26.30 -12.49
N GLN A 500 -38.53 -26.95 -12.72
CA GLN A 500 -37.22 -26.34 -12.54
C GLN A 500 -36.98 -25.17 -13.52
N LEU A 501 -37.38 -25.31 -14.80
CA LEU A 501 -37.27 -24.24 -15.79
C LEU A 501 -38.14 -23.03 -15.44
N ASP A 502 -39.36 -23.25 -14.95
CA ASP A 502 -40.25 -22.17 -14.54
C ASP A 502 -39.77 -21.47 -13.26
N LYS A 503 -39.22 -22.20 -12.28
CA LYS A 503 -38.52 -21.60 -11.12
C LYS A 503 -37.30 -20.77 -11.54
N MET A 504 -36.54 -21.22 -12.53
CA MET A 504 -35.41 -20.44 -13.06
C MET A 504 -35.90 -19.19 -13.82
N ARG A 505 -36.99 -19.28 -14.59
CA ARG A 505 -37.63 -18.13 -15.25
C ARG A 505 -38.14 -17.11 -14.25
N GLU A 506 -38.80 -17.54 -13.17
CA GLU A 506 -39.26 -16.67 -12.09
C GLU A 506 -38.08 -15.97 -11.41
N ARG A 507 -36.99 -16.70 -11.10
CA ARG A 507 -35.78 -16.13 -10.52
C ARG A 507 -35.08 -15.12 -11.44
N ILE A 508 -35.06 -15.38 -12.75
CA ILE A 508 -34.56 -14.44 -13.77
C ILE A 508 -35.46 -13.19 -13.83
N SER A 509 -36.79 -13.35 -13.77
CA SER A 509 -37.75 -12.24 -13.73
C SER A 509 -37.55 -11.34 -12.51
N LEU A 510 -37.41 -11.94 -11.32
CA LEU A 510 -37.09 -11.23 -10.08
C LEU A 510 -35.74 -10.51 -10.14
N LEU A 511 -34.69 -11.17 -10.66
CA LEU A 511 -33.39 -10.55 -10.87
C LEU A 511 -33.48 -9.34 -11.82
N ASN A 512 -34.17 -9.47 -12.95
CA ASN A 512 -34.37 -8.37 -13.90
C ASN A 512 -35.15 -7.21 -13.26
N ALA A 513 -36.20 -7.50 -12.48
CA ALA A 513 -36.93 -6.47 -11.73
C ALA A 513 -36.02 -5.76 -10.70
N THR A 514 -35.14 -6.47 -10.00
CA THR A 514 -34.15 -5.84 -9.08
C THR A 514 -33.09 -5.04 -9.83
N ILE A 515 -32.69 -5.45 -11.04
CA ILE A 515 -31.76 -4.69 -11.88
C ILE A 515 -32.45 -3.41 -12.38
N GLU A 516 -33.73 -3.45 -12.75
CA GLU A 516 -34.49 -2.27 -13.15
C GLU A 516 -34.73 -1.30 -11.98
N THR A 517 -35.05 -1.77 -10.77
CA THR A 517 -35.18 -0.88 -9.60
C THR A 517 -33.84 -0.25 -9.22
N LEU A 518 -32.73 -1.01 -9.21
CA LEU A 518 -31.39 -0.48 -8.98
C LEU A 518 -30.95 0.50 -10.09
N ARG A 519 -31.32 0.24 -11.35
CA ARG A 519 -31.04 1.16 -12.47
C ARG A 519 -31.84 2.45 -12.33
N ASN A 520 -33.11 2.37 -11.96
CA ASN A 520 -33.97 3.54 -11.72
C ASN A 520 -33.53 4.33 -10.47
N GLU A 521 -33.01 3.68 -9.44
CA GLU A 521 -32.38 4.35 -8.30
C GLU A 521 -31.04 4.99 -8.67
N SER A 522 -30.24 4.34 -9.51
CA SER A 522 -28.99 4.89 -10.06
C SER A 522 -29.25 6.12 -10.94
N THR A 523 -30.26 6.12 -11.82
CA THR A 523 -30.61 7.30 -12.62
C THR A 523 -31.22 8.41 -11.74
N ARG A 524 -32.02 8.06 -10.72
CA ARG A 524 -32.58 9.03 -9.75
C ARG A 524 -31.49 9.68 -8.89
N THR A 525 -30.48 8.93 -8.45
CA THR A 525 -29.35 9.45 -7.68
C THR A 525 -28.39 10.25 -8.56
N GLY A 526 -28.11 9.80 -9.78
CA GLY A 526 -27.38 10.58 -10.79
C GLY A 526 -28.06 11.93 -11.08
N ALA A 527 -29.37 11.93 -11.36
CA ALA A 527 -30.13 13.16 -11.59
C ALA A 527 -30.18 14.08 -10.35
N ARG A 528 -30.16 13.53 -9.12
CA ARG A 528 -30.03 14.33 -7.88
C ARG A 528 -28.63 14.92 -7.71
N MET A 529 -27.56 14.21 -8.11
CA MET A 529 -26.20 14.75 -8.11
C MET A 529 -26.02 15.82 -9.19
N ASP A 530 -26.54 15.63 -10.40
CA ASP A 530 -26.44 16.64 -11.46
C ASP A 530 -27.24 17.90 -11.10
N SER A 531 -28.42 17.77 -10.49
CA SER A 531 -29.18 18.93 -10.01
C SER A 531 -28.55 19.62 -8.79
N SER A 532 -27.87 18.91 -7.87
CA SER A 532 -27.11 19.56 -6.79
C SER A 532 -25.85 20.25 -7.33
N ASN A 533 -25.11 19.61 -8.24
CA ASN A 533 -23.91 20.16 -8.88
C ASN A 533 -24.19 21.41 -9.75
N ILE A 534 -25.39 21.51 -10.34
CA ILE A 534 -25.84 22.70 -11.07
C ILE A 534 -26.29 23.81 -10.11
N ALA A 535 -26.82 23.48 -8.93
CA ALA A 535 -27.19 24.45 -7.90
C ALA A 535 -25.96 25.07 -7.21
N GLU A 536 -24.96 24.26 -6.83
CA GLU A 536 -23.73 24.76 -6.17
C GLU A 536 -22.84 25.59 -7.10
N LYS A 537 -22.82 25.30 -8.42
CA LYS A 537 -22.00 26.05 -9.39
C LYS A 537 -22.44 27.49 -9.68
N ARG A 538 -23.51 27.99 -9.05
CA ARG A 538 -24.02 29.36 -9.28
C ARG A 538 -23.75 30.35 -8.15
N GLY A 539 -23.13 29.93 -7.04
CA GLY A 539 -23.02 30.78 -5.86
C GLY A 539 -21.82 30.50 -4.96
N GLN A 540 -20.59 30.66 -5.49
CA GLN A 540 -19.40 31.13 -4.76
C GLN A 540 -18.18 31.07 -5.69
N ASN A 541 -17.79 32.23 -6.21
CA ASN A 541 -16.53 32.39 -6.92
C ASN A 541 -15.80 33.58 -6.29
N LYS A 542 -14.52 33.35 -5.92
CA LYS A 542 -13.53 34.24 -5.25
C LYS A 542 -13.37 34.08 -3.73
N LEU A 543 -12.10 33.91 -3.33
CA LEU A 543 -11.45 34.27 -2.04
C LEU A 543 -11.28 33.23 -0.89
N ALA A 544 -11.26 31.91 -1.12
CA ALA A 544 -10.98 30.93 -0.03
C ALA A 544 -10.09 29.72 -0.40
N ASP A 545 -9.24 29.82 -1.42
CA ASP A 545 -8.63 28.64 -2.07
C ASP A 545 -7.09 28.51 -1.91
N LYS A 546 -6.56 28.84 -0.72
CA LYS A 546 -5.11 28.71 -0.41
C LYS A 546 -4.75 28.08 0.94
N GLU A 547 -5.58 28.19 1.97
CA GLU A 547 -5.29 27.63 3.31
C GLU A 547 -5.94 26.25 3.53
N SER A 548 -7.01 25.96 2.80
CA SER A 548 -7.67 24.64 2.75
C SER A 548 -6.78 23.56 2.11
N ILE A 549 -6.00 23.92 1.09
CA ILE A 549 -5.16 22.97 0.32
C ILE A 549 -3.93 22.53 1.11
N SER A 550 -3.31 23.40 1.91
CA SER A 550 -2.16 23.05 2.76
C SER A 550 -2.53 22.04 3.86
N LEU A 551 -3.67 22.25 4.52
CA LEU A 551 -4.14 21.38 5.62
C LEU A 551 -4.51 19.97 5.14
N ILE A 552 -5.01 19.84 3.91
CA ILE A 552 -5.34 18.54 3.29
C ILE A 552 -4.07 17.77 2.90
N LEU A 553 -3.01 18.44 2.41
CA LEU A 553 -1.76 17.77 2.03
C LEU A 553 -1.00 17.20 3.24
N GLU A 554 -0.94 17.95 4.34
CA GLU A 554 -0.17 17.55 5.53
C GLU A 554 -0.83 16.36 6.27
N GLN A 555 -2.17 16.29 6.28
CA GLN A 555 -2.91 15.21 6.94
C GLN A 555 -3.03 13.93 6.08
N GLY A 556 -2.93 14.04 4.75
CA GLY A 556 -3.06 12.91 3.82
C GLY A 556 -1.81 12.03 3.68
N SER A 557 -0.61 12.59 3.88
CA SER A 557 0.66 11.93 3.53
C SER A 557 0.98 10.67 4.37
N ASN A 558 0.52 10.59 5.62
CA ASN A 558 0.91 9.52 6.55
C ASN A 558 -0.13 8.38 6.67
N SER A 559 -1.33 8.54 6.11
CA SER A 559 -2.45 7.60 6.25
C SER A 559 -2.85 6.89 4.95
N THR A 560 -2.52 7.48 3.79
CA THR A 560 -3.05 7.03 2.49
C THR A 560 -2.12 6.02 1.79
N ILE A 561 -0.80 6.11 2.00
CA ILE A 561 0.20 5.23 1.34
C ILE A 561 0.04 3.76 1.77
N LEU A 562 -0.43 3.50 2.99
CA LEU A 562 -0.70 2.14 3.51
C LEU A 562 -2.09 1.59 3.19
N ASN A 563 -3.01 2.43 2.70
CA ASN A 563 -4.39 2.08 2.37
C ASN A 563 -4.64 2.15 0.86
N TRP A 564 -3.86 1.40 0.08
CA TRP A 564 -4.18 1.19 -1.34
C TRP A 564 -5.57 0.56 -1.46
N PRO A 565 -6.51 1.11 -2.25
CA PRO A 565 -7.93 0.87 -2.03
C PRO A 565 -8.37 -0.53 -2.49
N GLU A 566 -8.40 -1.47 -1.56
CA GLU A 566 -8.92 -2.84 -1.70
C GLU A 566 -10.40 -2.85 -2.13
N ASN A 567 -11.13 -1.78 -1.79
CA ASN A 567 -12.50 -1.54 -2.22
C ASN A 567 -12.65 -1.03 -3.66
N SER A 568 -11.56 -0.65 -4.34
CA SER A 568 -11.61 -0.22 -5.75
C SER A 568 -11.79 -1.40 -6.71
N PHE A 569 -12.51 -1.17 -7.81
CA PHE A 569 -12.72 -2.17 -8.88
C PHE A 569 -11.38 -2.60 -9.53
N ALA A 570 -10.41 -1.69 -9.60
CA ALA A 570 -9.06 -1.96 -10.10
C ALA A 570 -8.29 -2.92 -9.17
N GLY A 571 -8.33 -2.71 -7.85
CA GLY A 571 -7.69 -3.59 -6.87
C GLY A 571 -8.22 -5.03 -6.93
N ARG A 572 -9.56 -5.21 -7.04
CA ARG A 572 -10.16 -6.54 -7.18
C ARG A 572 -9.77 -7.25 -8.48
N ARG A 573 -9.68 -6.54 -9.61
CA ARG A 573 -9.15 -7.10 -10.88
C ARG A 573 -7.67 -7.50 -10.76
N TRP A 574 -6.85 -6.70 -10.08
CA TRP A 574 -5.42 -6.98 -9.86
C TRP A 574 -5.19 -8.25 -9.02
N LEU A 575 -5.93 -8.42 -7.90
CA LEU A 575 -5.89 -9.66 -7.12
C LEU A 575 -6.52 -10.87 -7.83
N GLY A 576 -7.34 -10.67 -8.86
CA GLY A 576 -7.94 -11.76 -9.65
C GLY A 576 -6.90 -12.62 -10.38
N ARG A 577 -5.93 -11.98 -11.07
CA ARG A 577 -5.05 -12.62 -12.07
C ARG A 577 -3.82 -13.38 -11.57
N ARG A 578 -3.42 -13.24 -10.30
CA ARG A 578 -2.19 -13.88 -9.77
C ARG A 578 -2.44 -15.27 -9.19
N LYS A 579 -1.37 -16.08 -9.08
CA LYS A 579 -1.44 -17.42 -8.47
C LYS A 579 -1.66 -17.33 -6.96
N SER A 580 -2.29 -18.34 -6.35
CA SER A 580 -2.67 -18.34 -4.93
C SER A 580 -1.50 -18.05 -3.96
N PHE A 581 -0.30 -18.54 -4.28
CA PHE A 581 0.92 -18.27 -3.50
C PHE A 581 1.33 -16.79 -3.50
N GLU A 582 1.16 -16.08 -4.61
CA GLU A 582 1.45 -14.64 -4.68
C GLU A 582 0.41 -13.82 -3.91
N LYS A 583 -0.86 -14.25 -3.89
CA LYS A 583 -1.91 -13.64 -3.04
C LYS A 583 -1.60 -13.84 -1.56
N TRP A 584 -1.08 -15.01 -1.19
CA TRP A 584 -0.61 -15.32 0.16
C TRP A 584 0.60 -14.47 0.54
N LEU A 585 1.66 -14.42 -0.29
CA LEU A 585 2.82 -13.56 -0.08
C LEU A 585 2.45 -12.09 0.02
N TYR A 586 1.57 -11.58 -0.84
CA TYR A 586 1.10 -10.19 -0.78
C TYR A 586 0.40 -9.91 0.55
N ARG A 587 -0.57 -10.75 0.96
CA ARG A 587 -1.25 -10.62 2.26
C ARG A 587 -0.30 -10.73 3.45
N TRP A 588 0.68 -11.61 3.38
CA TRP A 588 1.70 -11.78 4.41
C TRP A 588 2.62 -10.55 4.50
N SER A 589 3.10 -10.04 3.37
CA SER A 589 3.89 -8.80 3.30
C SER A 589 3.11 -7.57 3.76
N LEU A 590 1.82 -7.45 3.43
CA LEU A 590 0.95 -6.39 3.93
C LEU A 590 0.73 -6.51 5.44
N SER A 591 0.56 -7.73 5.97
CA SER A 591 0.40 -7.95 7.40
C SER A 591 1.66 -7.54 8.19
N ILE A 592 2.84 -7.81 7.63
CA ILE A 592 4.14 -7.38 8.17
C ILE A 592 4.27 -5.85 8.08
N LEU A 593 4.02 -5.23 6.91
CA LEU A 593 4.13 -3.78 6.73
C LEU A 593 3.08 -2.99 7.55
N ARG A 594 1.91 -3.56 7.82
CA ARG A 594 0.85 -2.95 8.62
C ARG A 594 1.19 -2.92 10.11
N ASN A 595 2.05 -3.82 10.59
CA ASN A 595 2.50 -3.84 11.99
C ASN A 595 3.89 -3.22 12.13
N ARG A 596 3.96 -2.00 12.69
CA ARG A 596 5.22 -1.27 12.91
C ARG A 596 6.27 -2.09 13.69
N TYR A 597 5.84 -2.93 14.63
CA TYR A 597 6.76 -3.81 15.39
C TYR A 597 7.30 -4.97 14.55
N ALA A 598 6.53 -5.49 13.59
CA ALA A 598 7.01 -6.50 12.65
C ALA A 598 8.01 -5.90 11.65
N VAL A 599 7.79 -4.66 11.19
CA VAL A 599 8.77 -3.91 10.38
C VAL A 599 10.05 -3.64 11.17
N LEU A 600 9.96 -3.20 12.43
CA LEU A 600 11.12 -3.01 13.31
C LEU A 600 11.88 -4.32 13.52
N SER A 601 11.18 -5.41 13.83
CA SER A 601 11.78 -6.75 14.03
C SER A 601 12.48 -7.25 12.76
N LEU A 602 11.87 -7.08 11.59
CA LEU A 602 12.48 -7.43 10.31
C LEU A 602 13.70 -6.55 9.98
N PHE A 603 13.66 -5.26 10.33
CA PHE A 603 14.83 -4.37 10.23
C PHE A 603 15.97 -4.81 11.16
N PHE A 604 15.68 -5.13 12.43
CA PHE A 604 16.68 -5.65 13.37
C PHE A 604 17.21 -7.03 12.95
N TYR A 605 16.39 -7.89 12.35
CA TYR A 605 16.82 -9.17 11.79
C TYR A 605 17.79 -8.99 10.62
N ILE A 606 17.47 -8.10 9.66
CA ILE A 606 18.38 -7.77 8.55
C ILE A 606 19.67 -7.13 9.07
N PHE A 607 19.58 -6.21 10.03
CA PHE A 607 20.74 -5.59 10.67
C PHE A 607 21.63 -6.62 11.36
N PHE A 608 21.04 -7.54 12.14
CA PHE A 608 21.79 -8.63 12.79
C PHE A 608 22.41 -9.59 11.76
N LEU A 609 21.72 -9.89 10.66
CA LEU A 609 22.25 -10.73 9.59
C LEU A 609 23.41 -10.04 8.86
N HIS A 610 23.36 -8.74 8.62
CA HIS A 610 24.50 -7.97 8.13
C HIS A 610 25.66 -7.93 9.13
N LEU A 611 25.38 -7.78 10.43
CA LEU A 611 26.40 -7.82 11.48
C LEU A 611 27.06 -9.21 11.55
N LEU A 612 26.29 -10.28 11.37
CA LEU A 612 26.78 -11.66 11.29
C LEU A 612 27.63 -11.88 10.02
N VAL A 613 27.23 -11.36 8.86
CA VAL A 613 28.04 -11.41 7.62
C VAL A 613 29.34 -10.60 7.75
N VAL A 614 29.29 -9.43 8.38
CA VAL A 614 30.50 -8.64 8.69
C VAL A 614 31.38 -9.40 9.69
N PHE A 615 30.80 -10.07 10.69
CA PHE A 615 31.54 -10.87 11.66
C PHE A 615 32.17 -12.13 11.04
N THR A 616 31.50 -12.82 10.11
CA THR A 616 32.10 -13.95 9.40
C THR A 616 33.20 -13.49 8.43
N LEU A 617 33.02 -12.38 7.72
CA LEU A 617 34.06 -11.77 6.89
C LEU A 617 35.25 -11.26 7.72
N TYR A 618 35.00 -10.68 8.90
CA TYR A 618 36.05 -10.28 9.84
C TYR A 618 36.81 -11.51 10.36
N ARG A 619 36.10 -12.60 10.70
CA ARG A 619 36.70 -13.84 11.18
C ARG A 619 37.51 -14.56 10.10
N THR A 620 37.04 -14.61 8.85
CA THR A 620 37.80 -15.19 7.73
C THR A 620 39.00 -14.31 7.36
N SER A 621 38.85 -12.98 7.39
CA SER A 621 39.97 -12.03 7.26
C SER A 621 41.03 -12.25 8.35
N HIS A 622 40.62 -12.40 9.61
CA HIS A 622 41.53 -12.65 10.73
C HIS A 622 42.15 -14.07 10.71
N GLN A 623 41.50 -15.04 10.07
CA GLN A 623 42.08 -16.37 9.80
C GLN A 623 43.07 -16.36 8.63
N LEU A 624 42.84 -15.55 7.59
CA LEU A 624 43.84 -15.31 6.53
C LEU A 624 45.02 -14.48 7.02
N GLY A 625 44.79 -13.49 7.90
CA GLY A 625 45.84 -12.67 8.51
C GLY A 625 46.79 -13.44 9.43
N GLY A 626 46.39 -14.63 9.89
CA GLY A 626 47.27 -15.58 10.59
C GLY A 626 48.10 -16.48 9.68
N ALA A 627 47.92 -16.39 8.35
CA ALA A 627 48.51 -17.28 7.35
C ALA A 627 49.35 -16.54 6.29
N LEU A 628 49.89 -15.36 6.62
CA LEU A 628 50.97 -14.73 5.85
C LEU A 628 52.34 -15.14 6.44
N PRO A 629 53.23 -15.76 5.64
CA PRO A 629 54.58 -16.04 6.09
C PRO A 629 55.37 -14.74 6.27
N ARG A 630 56.34 -14.75 7.18
CA ARG A 630 57.39 -13.72 7.20
C ARG A 630 58.33 -13.96 6.02
N GLU A 631 58.40 -13.00 5.12
CA GLU A 631 59.61 -12.64 4.38
C GLU A 631 60.09 -11.27 4.90
#